data_AF-A0A916BZB3-F1
#
_entry.id   AF-A0A916BZB3-F1
#
_cell.length_a   1.000
_cell.length_b   1.000
_cell.length_c   1.000
_cell.angle_alpha   90.00
_cell.angle_beta   90.00
_cell.angle_gamma   90.00
#
_symmetry.space_group_name_H-M   'P 1'
#
loop_
_entity.id
_entity.type
_entity.pdbx_description
1 polymer ?
#
loop_
_entity_poly.entity_id
_entity_poly.type
_entity_poly.pdbx_seq_one_letter_code
_entity_poly.pdbx_strand_id
1 'polypeptide(L)'
;MIDQIATLIFAVACSLGVLSQYDQASTEMVLYNRSVVGRTAYTLPEDREGVTGYIAVYDCEWIGQVVTVSWSNHVERLMVFDCAGDDETRRWMKLWNVVGEVDFYTAQRWGMLGRGMFGATLCPSGVERYQQAALTR
;
A
#
# COMPACT_ATOMS: atom_id res chain seq x y z
N MET A 1 -35.32 3.46 15.40
CA MET A 1 -34.20 3.51 16.36
C MET A 1 -33.12 2.46 16.09
N ILE A 2 -33.01 1.92 14.86
CA ILE A 2 -31.91 1.01 14.45
C ILE A 2 -30.96 1.71 13.46
N ASP A 3 -31.37 2.85 12.88
CA ASP A 3 -30.63 3.53 11.80
C ASP A 3 -29.48 4.45 12.24
N GLN A 4 -29.20 4.60 13.54
CA GLN A 4 -28.09 5.46 14.02
C GLN A 4 -26.86 4.68 14.52
N ILE A 5 -26.88 3.35 14.51
CA ILE A 5 -25.70 2.53 14.88
C ILE A 5 -24.79 2.26 13.67
N ALA A 6 -25.30 2.44 12.43
CA ALA A 6 -24.52 2.23 11.21
C ALA A 6 -23.52 3.36 10.89
N THR A 7 -23.57 4.50 11.59
CA THR A 7 -22.78 5.70 11.26
C THR A 7 -21.42 5.77 11.99
N LEU A 8 -21.16 4.90 12.98
CA LEU A 8 -20.03 5.12 13.91
C LEU A 8 -18.85 4.13 13.82
N ILE A 9 -18.82 3.21 12.85
CA ILE A 9 -17.68 2.28 12.69
C ILE A 9 -17.24 2.18 11.21
N PHE A 10 -16.99 3.33 10.59
CA PHE A 10 -15.96 3.42 9.56
C PHE A 10 -14.83 4.27 10.15
N ALA A 11 -14.23 3.77 11.22
CA ALA A 11 -12.89 4.20 11.60
C ALA A 11 -11.98 3.76 10.45
N VAL A 12 -11.79 4.69 9.53
CA VAL A 12 -10.91 4.58 8.37
C VAL A 12 -9.57 4.02 8.83
N ALA A 13 -9.29 2.75 8.50
CA ALA A 13 -8.07 2.05 8.88
C ALA A 13 -6.92 2.47 7.96
N CYS A 14 -6.60 3.77 7.98
CA CYS A 14 -5.36 4.24 7.41
C CYS A 14 -4.22 3.96 8.37
N SER A 15 -3.09 3.50 7.84
CA SER A 15 -1.85 3.30 8.58
C SER A 15 -0.95 4.50 8.37
N LEU A 16 -0.41 5.09 9.45
CA LEU A 16 0.57 6.18 9.40
C LEU A 16 1.95 5.65 9.75
N GLY A 17 2.95 5.90 8.91
CA GLY A 17 4.32 5.52 9.22
C GLY A 17 5.33 5.82 8.11
N VAL A 18 6.21 4.86 7.87
CA VAL A 18 7.34 4.96 6.95
C VAL A 18 7.05 4.14 5.70
N LEU A 19 7.35 4.69 4.53
CA LEU A 19 7.51 3.90 3.31
C LEU A 19 8.97 3.58 3.10
N SER A 20 9.27 2.31 2.80
CA SER A 20 10.60 1.88 2.34
C SER A 20 10.56 1.58 0.84
N GLN A 21 11.73 1.31 0.26
CA GLN A 21 11.82 0.72 -1.08
C GLN A 21 11.77 -0.80 -0.98
N TYR A 22 11.14 -1.43 -1.95
CA TYR A 22 11.26 -2.87 -2.22
C TYR A 22 12.40 -3.12 -3.22
N ASP A 23 13.13 -4.23 -3.07
CA ASP A 23 14.26 -4.57 -3.95
C ASP A 23 13.82 -4.75 -5.42
N GLN A 24 14.68 -4.41 -6.39
CA GLN A 24 14.36 -4.51 -7.81
C GLN A 24 14.13 -5.96 -8.26
N ALA A 25 15.06 -6.86 -7.94
CA ALA A 25 14.98 -8.24 -8.39
C ALA A 25 13.78 -8.95 -7.74
N SER A 26 13.53 -8.65 -6.46
CA SER A 26 12.34 -9.13 -5.76
C SER A 26 11.04 -8.58 -6.38
N THR A 27 10.98 -7.27 -6.70
CA THR A 27 9.83 -6.63 -7.36
C THR A 27 9.47 -7.38 -8.64
N GLU A 28 10.45 -7.55 -9.53
CA GLU A 28 10.25 -8.16 -10.85
C GLU A 28 9.82 -9.62 -10.73
N MET A 29 10.46 -10.38 -9.85
CA MET A 29 10.15 -11.79 -9.63
C MET A 29 8.72 -11.98 -9.09
N VAL A 30 8.31 -11.19 -8.10
CA VAL A 30 6.96 -11.30 -7.52
C VAL A 30 5.89 -10.89 -8.53
N LEU A 31 6.10 -9.79 -9.26
CA LEU A 31 5.18 -9.36 -10.32
C LEU A 31 5.06 -10.40 -11.44
N TYR A 32 6.18 -10.99 -11.87
CA TYR A 32 6.19 -12.06 -12.85
C TYR A 32 5.40 -13.29 -12.36
N ASN A 33 5.66 -13.75 -11.14
CA ASN A 33 4.99 -14.91 -10.56
C ASN A 33 3.48 -14.71 -10.42
N ARG A 34 3.04 -13.50 -10.04
CA ARG A 34 1.61 -13.19 -9.81
C ARG A 34 0.85 -12.82 -11.07
N SER A 35 1.49 -12.13 -12.01
CA SER A 35 0.82 -11.62 -13.23
C SER A 35 0.94 -12.56 -14.42
N VAL A 36 1.99 -13.37 -14.50
CA VAL A 36 2.27 -14.21 -15.69
C VAL A 36 2.10 -15.69 -15.37
N VAL A 37 2.74 -16.16 -14.29
CA VAL A 37 2.77 -17.61 -14.01
C VAL A 37 1.57 -18.08 -13.20
N GLY A 38 0.94 -17.19 -12.42
CA GLY A 38 -0.17 -17.53 -11.54
C GLY A 38 0.20 -18.50 -10.41
N ARG A 39 1.50 -18.68 -10.12
CA ARG A 39 2.01 -19.64 -9.12
C ARG A 39 2.01 -19.07 -7.71
N THR A 40 0.94 -18.41 -7.31
CA THR A 40 0.81 -17.85 -5.96
C THR A 40 -0.62 -18.05 -5.47
N ALA A 41 -0.84 -17.97 -4.16
CA ALA A 41 -2.18 -18.01 -3.58
C ALA A 41 -3.05 -16.80 -4.00
N TYR A 42 -2.46 -15.75 -4.57
CA TYR A 42 -3.12 -14.50 -4.88
C TYR A 42 -2.63 -13.92 -6.23
N THR A 43 -3.47 -13.99 -7.25
CA THR A 43 -3.25 -13.33 -8.54
C THR A 43 -3.58 -11.84 -8.45
N LEU A 44 -2.87 -11.00 -9.21
CA LEU A 44 -3.23 -9.58 -9.31
C LEU A 44 -4.43 -9.42 -10.25
N PRO A 45 -5.41 -8.55 -9.94
CA PRO A 45 -6.49 -8.27 -10.86
C PRO A 45 -5.97 -7.63 -12.16
N GLU A 46 -6.67 -7.91 -13.26
CA GLU A 46 -6.37 -7.34 -14.57
C GLU A 46 -6.72 -5.85 -14.63
N ASP A 47 -7.79 -5.45 -13.93
CA ASP A 47 -8.17 -4.05 -13.81
C ASP A 47 -7.16 -3.30 -12.93
N ARG A 48 -6.54 -2.30 -13.56
CA ARG A 48 -5.50 -1.43 -12.98
C ARG A 48 -5.84 0.04 -13.20
N GLU A 49 -7.11 0.37 -13.41
CA GLU A 49 -7.50 1.74 -13.74
C GLU A 49 -7.05 2.74 -12.65
N GLY A 50 -6.18 3.67 -13.06
CA GLY A 50 -5.61 4.69 -12.19
C GLY A 50 -4.54 4.20 -11.21
N VAL A 51 -4.12 2.93 -11.28
CA VAL A 51 -2.96 2.42 -10.54
C VAL A 51 -1.69 2.81 -11.28
N THR A 52 -0.76 3.45 -10.59
CA THR A 52 0.48 3.96 -11.19
C THR A 52 1.74 3.24 -10.69
N GLY A 53 1.60 2.33 -9.73
CA GLY A 53 2.69 1.54 -9.17
C GLY A 53 2.20 0.44 -8.22
N TYR A 54 3.13 -0.18 -7.51
CA TYR A 54 2.87 -1.28 -6.60
C TYR A 54 3.49 -1.06 -5.22
N ILE A 55 2.92 -1.75 -4.23
CA ILE A 55 3.38 -1.68 -2.84
C ILE A 55 3.27 -3.05 -2.16
N ALA A 56 4.28 -3.41 -1.38
CA ALA A 56 4.24 -4.54 -0.46
C ALA A 56 3.79 -4.04 0.93
N VAL A 57 2.95 -4.78 1.63
CA VAL A 57 2.37 -4.32 2.91
C VAL A 57 2.57 -5.34 4.03
N TYR A 58 2.18 -5.00 5.25
CA TYR A 58 2.30 -5.93 6.37
C TYR A 58 1.37 -7.15 6.23
N ASP A 59 0.11 -6.91 5.84
CA ASP A 59 -0.94 -7.92 5.83
C ASP A 59 -1.18 -8.51 4.43
N CYS A 60 -1.06 -9.83 4.32
CA CYS A 60 -1.26 -10.54 3.05
C CYS A 60 -2.70 -10.53 2.54
N GLU A 61 -3.68 -10.24 3.39
CA GLU A 61 -5.08 -10.10 2.96
C GLU A 61 -5.30 -8.90 2.03
N TRP A 62 -4.35 -7.96 2.01
CA TRP A 62 -4.44 -6.76 1.18
C TRP A 62 -3.97 -6.98 -0.25
N ILE A 63 -3.34 -8.12 -0.56
CA ILE A 63 -2.84 -8.39 -1.91
C ILE A 63 -3.98 -8.30 -2.94
N GLY A 64 -3.70 -7.60 -4.04
CA GLY A 64 -4.66 -7.36 -5.12
C GLY A 64 -5.59 -6.18 -4.85
N GLN A 65 -5.62 -5.63 -3.64
CA GLN A 65 -6.35 -4.40 -3.34
C GLN A 65 -5.61 -3.18 -3.86
N VAL A 66 -6.35 -2.12 -4.18
CA VAL A 66 -5.79 -0.80 -4.46
C VAL A 66 -5.79 0.02 -3.17
N VAL A 67 -4.69 0.71 -2.93
CA VAL A 67 -4.48 1.58 -1.78
C VAL A 67 -4.09 2.97 -2.25
N THR A 68 -4.51 3.96 -1.47
CA THR A 68 -4.08 5.35 -1.62
C THR A 68 -2.91 5.58 -0.69
N VAL A 69 -1.79 6.01 -1.26
CA VAL A 69 -0.62 6.45 -0.52
C VAL A 69 -0.60 7.97 -0.53
N SER A 70 -0.42 8.59 0.62
CA SER A 70 -0.20 10.03 0.72
C SER A 70 1.01 10.36 1.59
N TRP A 71 1.81 11.34 1.15
CA TRP A 71 2.91 11.90 1.94
C TRP A 71 3.17 13.33 1.49
N SER A 72 3.39 14.25 2.43
CA SER A 72 3.53 15.68 2.11
C SER A 72 2.37 16.16 1.20
N ASN A 73 2.65 16.65 0.00
CA ASN A 73 1.67 17.10 -0.99
C ASN A 73 1.42 16.09 -2.12
N HIS A 74 1.88 14.85 -1.97
CA HIS A 74 1.72 13.80 -2.97
C HIS A 74 0.64 12.80 -2.55
N VAL A 75 -0.18 12.39 -3.53
CA VAL A 75 -1.19 11.35 -3.37
C VAL A 75 -1.14 10.45 -4.61
N GLU A 76 -1.06 9.14 -4.41
CA GLU A 76 -0.96 8.17 -5.51
C GLU A 76 -1.71 6.88 -5.18
N ARG A 77 -2.27 6.23 -6.21
CA ARG A 77 -2.96 4.94 -6.07
C ARG A 77 -2.02 3.82 -6.50
N LEU A 78 -1.73 2.93 -5.56
CA LEU A 78 -0.85 1.78 -5.78
C LEU A 78 -1.65 0.49 -5.60
N MET A 79 -1.27 -0.56 -6.31
CA MET A 79 -1.81 -1.89 -6.09
C MET A 79 -0.91 -2.66 -5.13
N VAL A 80 -1.51 -3.31 -4.14
CA VAL A 80 -0.78 -4.17 -3.22
C VAL A 80 -0.38 -5.44 -3.97
N PHE A 81 0.91 -5.61 -4.21
CA PHE A 81 1.42 -6.76 -4.98
C PHE A 81 2.08 -7.81 -4.11
N ASP A 82 2.46 -7.47 -2.88
CA ASP A 82 3.11 -8.40 -1.97
C ASP A 82 2.83 -8.09 -0.50
N CYS A 83 3.31 -8.96 0.38
CA CYS A 83 3.19 -8.75 1.82
C CYS A 83 4.41 -9.26 2.60
N ALA A 84 4.47 -8.97 3.89
CA ALA A 84 5.42 -9.58 4.80
C ALA A 84 5.14 -11.10 4.95
N GLY A 85 5.80 -11.88 4.09
CA GLY A 85 5.61 -13.33 3.96
C GLY A 85 6.16 -14.17 5.12
N ASP A 86 7.01 -13.59 5.96
CA ASP A 86 7.65 -14.26 7.10
C ASP A 86 7.66 -13.38 8.37
N ASP A 87 7.97 -14.02 9.51
CA ASP A 87 7.96 -13.36 10.82
C ASP A 87 9.07 -12.32 10.99
N GLU A 88 10.20 -12.45 10.27
CA GLU A 88 11.32 -11.52 10.35
C GLU A 88 10.96 -10.19 9.70
N THR A 89 10.44 -10.25 8.47
CA THR A 89 9.94 -9.09 7.71
C THR A 89 8.79 -8.42 8.47
N ARG A 90 7.84 -9.19 9.00
CA ARG A 90 6.75 -8.64 9.84
C ARG A 90 7.29 -7.91 11.06
N ARG A 91 8.24 -8.51 11.77
CA ARG A 91 8.85 -7.91 12.96
C ARG A 91 9.58 -6.62 12.60
N TRP A 92 10.33 -6.61 11.50
CA TRP A 92 11.03 -5.43 11.00
C TRP A 92 10.04 -4.30 10.66
N MET A 93 9.00 -4.57 9.87
CA MET A 93 7.99 -3.56 9.51
C MET A 93 7.34 -2.97 10.76
N LYS A 94 6.96 -3.82 11.73
CA LYS A 94 6.35 -3.36 12.98
C LYS A 94 7.30 -2.54 13.84
N LEU A 95 8.56 -2.96 13.97
CA LEU A 95 9.56 -2.27 14.79
C LEU A 95 9.87 -0.87 14.27
N TRP A 96 9.93 -0.72 12.94
CA TRP A 96 10.28 0.54 12.27
C TRP A 96 9.07 1.32 11.78
N ASN A 97 7.86 0.88 12.14
CA ASN A 97 6.60 1.45 11.68
C ASN A 97 6.54 1.62 10.15
N VAL A 98 7.04 0.63 9.42
CA VAL A 98 6.95 0.58 7.96
C VAL A 98 5.53 0.18 7.59
N VAL A 99 4.81 1.08 6.94
CA VAL A 99 3.42 0.86 6.52
C VAL A 99 3.34 0.21 5.14
N GLY A 100 4.40 0.31 4.35
CA GLY A 100 4.56 -0.43 3.12
C GLY A 100 5.89 -0.19 2.45
N GLU A 101 6.25 -1.08 1.53
CA GLU A 101 7.45 -1.01 0.72
C GLU A 101 7.05 -0.76 -0.73
N VAL A 102 7.43 0.37 -1.28
CA VAL A 102 7.05 0.78 -2.62
C VAL A 102 7.95 0.07 -3.62
N ASP A 103 7.39 -0.40 -4.73
CA ASP A 103 8.15 -1.09 -5.76
C ASP A 103 9.32 -0.24 -6.29
N PHE A 104 10.38 -0.90 -6.75
CA PHE A 104 11.62 -0.23 -7.15
C PHE A 104 11.40 0.91 -8.16
N TYR A 105 10.54 0.72 -9.15
CA TYR A 105 10.32 1.69 -10.22
C TYR A 105 9.53 2.91 -9.72
N THR A 106 8.55 2.68 -8.86
CA THR A 106 7.81 3.77 -8.20
C THR A 106 8.72 4.51 -7.20
N ALA A 107 9.52 3.79 -6.41
CA ALA A 107 10.50 4.39 -5.50
C ALA A 107 11.55 5.23 -6.25
N GLN A 108 12.01 4.76 -7.42
CA GLN A 108 12.88 5.52 -8.31
C GLN A 108 12.22 6.80 -8.79
N ARG A 109 10.96 6.72 -9.27
CA ARG A 109 10.18 7.89 -9.72
C ARG A 109 9.98 8.91 -8.61
N TRP A 110 9.81 8.46 -7.36
CA TRP A 110 9.65 9.34 -6.19
C TRP A 110 10.98 9.86 -5.62
N GLY A 111 12.13 9.41 -6.13
CA GLY A 111 13.44 9.78 -5.58
C GLY A 111 13.72 9.18 -4.20
N MET A 112 13.11 8.03 -3.88
CA MET A 112 13.21 7.34 -2.60
C MET A 112 14.35 6.30 -2.55
N LEU A 113 15.10 6.08 -3.63
CA LEU A 113 16.11 5.02 -3.66
C LEU A 113 17.14 5.13 -2.52
N GLY A 114 17.29 4.05 -1.75
CA GLY A 114 18.15 3.94 -0.57
C GLY A 114 17.67 4.77 0.62
N ARG A 115 16.42 5.26 0.62
CA ARG A 115 15.85 6.15 1.64
C ARG A 115 14.46 5.68 2.02
N GLY A 116 14.03 6.03 3.24
CA GLY A 116 12.63 5.92 3.64
C GLY A 116 11.90 7.26 3.53
N MET A 117 10.59 7.22 3.32
CA MET A 117 9.71 8.39 3.41
C MET A 117 8.90 8.34 4.69
N PHE A 118 9.06 9.35 5.55
CA PHE A 118 8.35 9.44 6.83
C PHE A 118 7.04 10.21 6.70
N GLY A 119 6.09 9.92 7.60
CA GLY A 119 4.80 10.61 7.63
C GLY A 119 3.88 10.21 6.48
N ALA A 120 4.10 9.02 5.92
CA ALA A 120 3.26 8.48 4.88
C ALA A 120 2.01 7.85 5.47
N THR A 121 0.89 8.04 4.80
CA THR A 121 -0.38 7.40 5.12
C THR A 121 -0.74 6.40 4.03
N LEU A 122 -1.13 5.20 4.43
CA LEU A 122 -1.62 4.14 3.55
C LEU A 122 -3.07 3.84 3.89
N CYS A 123 -3.98 4.01 2.92
CA CYS A 123 -5.41 3.77 3.11
C CYS A 123 -5.95 2.81 2.05
N PRO A 124 -6.85 1.87 2.38
CA PRO A 124 -7.61 1.15 1.36
C PRO A 124 -8.36 2.11 0.43
N SER A 125 -8.37 1.85 -0.89
CA SER A 125 -9.15 2.65 -1.84
C SER A 125 -10.64 2.63 -1.53
N GLY A 126 -11.35 3.69 -1.91
CA GLY A 126 -12.76 3.90 -1.56
C GLY A 126 -12.97 4.71 -0.28
N VAL A 127 -11.91 4.95 0.48
CA VAL A 127 -11.92 5.83 1.67
C VAL A 127 -11.54 7.28 1.32
N GLU A 128 -11.03 7.52 0.11
CA GLU A 128 -10.54 8.82 -0.38
C GLU A 128 -11.57 9.96 -0.32
N ARG A 129 -12.87 9.65 -0.38
CA ARG A 129 -13.94 10.65 -0.33
C ARG A 129 -13.95 11.48 0.96
N TYR A 130 -13.29 11.02 2.03
CA TYR A 130 -13.26 11.72 3.31
C TYR A 130 -12.02 12.60 3.53
N GLN A 131 -10.89 12.33 2.87
CA GLN A 131 -9.64 13.08 3.13
C GLN A 131 -9.56 14.42 2.39
N GLN A 132 -10.12 14.54 1.18
CA GLN A 132 -10.12 15.82 0.44
C GLN A 132 -10.95 16.91 1.15
N ALA A 133 -11.94 16.54 1.97
CA ALA A 133 -12.73 17.47 2.76
C ALA A 133 -11.98 18.04 3.98
N ALA A 134 -10.90 17.39 4.43
CA ALA A 134 -10.14 17.80 5.61
C ALA A 134 -8.94 18.71 5.28
N LEU A 135 -8.43 18.66 4.05
CA LEU A 135 -7.28 19.47 3.60
C LEU A 135 -7.67 20.80 2.94
N THR A 136 -8.97 21.10 2.84
CA THR A 136 -9.51 22.34 2.26
C THR A 136 -10.04 23.33 3.29
N ARG A 137 -9.68 23.17 4.57
CA ARG A 137 -10.01 24.09 5.68
C ARG A 137 -8.74 24.60 6.35
#